data_AF-A0A1F8TQT5-F1
#
_entry.id   AF-A0A1F8TQT5-F1
#
_cell.length_a   1.000
_cell.length_b   1.000
_cell.length_c   1.000
_cell.angle_alpha   90.00
_cell.angle_beta   90.00
_cell.angle_gamma   90.00
#
_symmetry.space_group_name_H-M   'P 1'
#
loop_
_entity.id
_entity.type
_entity.pdbx_description
1 polymer ?
#
loop_
_entity_poly.entity_id
_entity_poly.type
_entity_poly.pdbx_seq_one_letter_code
_entity_poly.pdbx_strand_id
1 'polypeptide(L)'
;MPTKTKAKQTKVAPPVIERRPVRGGRIGSQISYMKAPGAEHAFEVGDTVEVFCDHEKNNDRVRGWIKGIVVQVDNKMVAVQFRSNVFLTDGWMVPDRILWYPLTSEHIRPVLAKKSARQEIINY
;
A
#
# COMPACT_ATOMS: atom_id res chain seq x y z
N MET A 1 -60.06 61.98 -28.78
CA MET A 1 -59.51 62.78 -29.89
C MET A 1 -58.20 63.42 -29.42
N PRO A 2 -57.08 63.23 -30.13
CA PRO A 2 -55.71 63.42 -29.62
C PRO A 2 -55.17 64.83 -29.90
N THR A 3 -54.20 65.32 -29.12
CA THR A 3 -53.08 66.15 -29.65
C THR A 3 -51.85 66.09 -28.73
N LYS A 4 -50.69 66.13 -29.39
CA LYS A 4 -49.32 65.86 -28.94
C LYS A 4 -48.69 67.09 -28.25
N THR A 5 -47.72 66.91 -27.34
CA THR A 5 -46.46 67.72 -27.36
C THR A 5 -45.29 67.12 -26.55
N LYS A 6 -44.07 67.43 -27.03
CA LYS A 6 -42.70 66.97 -26.70
C LYS A 6 -42.09 67.59 -25.42
N ALA A 7 -41.10 66.91 -24.81
CA ALA A 7 -39.83 67.47 -24.29
C ALA A 7 -38.84 66.31 -23.98
N LYS A 8 -37.76 66.08 -24.75
CA LYS A 8 -36.38 66.63 -24.74
C LYS A 8 -35.52 66.22 -23.52
N GLN A 9 -34.42 65.54 -23.85
CA GLN A 9 -33.41 64.88 -23.01
C GLN A 9 -32.70 65.77 -21.98
N THR A 10 -32.23 65.15 -20.89
CA THR A 10 -30.94 65.51 -20.26
C THR A 10 -30.23 64.23 -19.83
N LYS A 11 -29.03 64.01 -20.37
CA LYS A 11 -28.12 62.92 -20.02
C LYS A 11 -27.50 63.22 -18.65
N VAL A 12 -27.54 62.26 -17.73
CA VAL A 12 -26.73 62.24 -16.52
C VAL A 12 -26.04 60.88 -16.47
N ALA A 13 -24.70 60.89 -16.47
CA ALA A 13 -23.89 59.68 -16.45
C ALA A 13 -23.94 59.02 -15.06
N PRO A 14 -24.12 57.69 -14.95
CA PRO A 14 -23.92 56.99 -13.69
C PRO A 14 -22.42 56.72 -13.43
N PRO A 15 -22.00 56.70 -12.15
CA PRO A 15 -20.60 56.57 -11.76
C PRO A 15 -20.03 55.17 -12.08
N VAL A 16 -18.76 55.14 -12.45
CA VAL A 16 -17.97 53.92 -12.69
C VAL A 16 -17.84 53.15 -11.38
N ILE A 17 -18.56 52.02 -11.27
CA ILE A 17 -18.41 51.05 -10.19
C ILE A 17 -17.27 50.11 -10.59
N GLU A 18 -16.07 50.36 -10.09
CA GLU A 18 -14.92 49.48 -10.24
C GLU A 18 -15.13 48.23 -9.36
N ARG A 19 -15.67 47.16 -9.97
CA ARG A 19 -15.82 45.86 -9.33
C ARG A 19 -14.45 45.18 -9.25
N ARG A 20 -13.88 45.12 -8.05
CA ARG A 20 -12.72 44.25 -7.76
C ARG A 20 -13.03 42.81 -8.20
N PRO A 21 -12.11 42.11 -8.90
CA PRO A 21 -12.31 40.70 -9.19
C PRO A 21 -12.08 39.89 -7.91
N VAL A 22 -13.17 39.43 -7.28
CA VAL A 22 -13.09 38.37 -6.27
C VAL A 22 -12.65 37.11 -7.04
N ARG A 23 -11.38 36.74 -6.89
CA ARG A 23 -10.83 35.49 -7.44
C ARG A 23 -11.75 34.36 -7.01
N GLY A 24 -12.47 33.78 -7.96
CA GLY A 24 -13.28 32.60 -7.76
C GLY A 24 -12.40 31.47 -7.25
N GLY A 25 -12.37 31.30 -5.93
CA GLY A 25 -11.90 30.08 -5.31
C GLY A 25 -12.84 28.97 -5.71
N ARG A 26 -12.50 28.23 -6.78
CA ARG A 26 -13.04 26.90 -7.01
C ARG A 26 -12.59 26.06 -5.82
N ILE A 27 -13.41 25.99 -4.77
CA ILE A 27 -13.34 24.92 -3.78
C ILE A 27 -13.94 23.70 -4.49
N GLY A 28 -13.19 23.18 -5.46
CA GLY A 28 -13.41 21.81 -5.91
C GLY A 28 -13.16 20.96 -4.69
N SER A 29 -14.19 20.27 -4.21
CA SER A 29 -14.04 19.20 -3.26
C SER A 29 -12.96 18.28 -3.80
N GLN A 30 -11.79 18.33 -3.17
CA GLN A 30 -10.71 17.40 -3.43
C GLN A 30 -11.24 16.07 -2.91
N ILE A 31 -11.94 15.32 -3.76
CA ILE A 31 -12.37 13.97 -3.42
C ILE A 31 -11.08 13.18 -3.24
N SER A 32 -10.71 12.98 -1.99
CA SER A 32 -9.62 12.11 -1.59
C SER A 32 -10.06 10.69 -1.91
N TYR A 33 -9.71 10.21 -3.10
CA TYR A 33 -9.89 8.81 -3.45
C TYR A 33 -8.93 7.97 -2.58
N MET A 34 -9.47 7.08 -1.76
CA MET A 34 -8.68 5.99 -1.18
C MET A 34 -8.09 5.21 -2.36
N LYS A 35 -6.76 5.07 -2.39
CA LYS A 35 -6.10 4.16 -3.34
C LYS A 35 -6.74 2.79 -3.14
N ALA A 36 -7.23 2.17 -4.23
CA ALA A 36 -7.72 0.80 -4.15
C ALA A 36 -6.65 -0.03 -3.43
N PRO A 37 -7.01 -0.82 -2.40
CA PRO A 37 -6.04 -1.68 -1.76
C PRO A 37 -5.49 -2.60 -2.84
N GLY A 38 -4.26 -2.36 -3.25
CA GLY A 38 -3.61 -3.24 -4.21
C GLY A 38 -3.59 -4.63 -3.58
N ALA A 39 -4.00 -5.64 -4.35
CA ALA A 39 -3.53 -6.99 -4.11
C ALA A 39 -2.04 -7.03 -4.52
N GLU A 40 -1.22 -6.28 -3.80
CA GLU A 40 0.22 -6.49 -3.80
C GLU A 40 0.37 -7.90 -3.27
N HIS A 41 0.70 -8.87 -4.12
CA HIS A 41 1.06 -10.19 -3.66
C HIS A 41 2.22 -9.98 -2.69
N ALA A 42 1.97 -10.06 -1.38
CA ALA A 42 2.90 -9.57 -0.37
C ALA A 42 4.21 -10.38 -0.30
N PHE A 43 4.27 -11.48 -1.04
CA PHE A 43 5.36 -12.44 -1.05
C PHE A 43 5.67 -12.85 -2.49
N GLU A 44 6.94 -12.81 -2.84
CA GLU A 44 7.51 -13.35 -4.07
C GLU A 44 8.43 -14.54 -3.75
N VAL A 45 8.61 -15.44 -4.71
CA VAL A 45 9.57 -16.54 -4.56
C VAL A 45 10.98 -15.96 -4.40
N GLY A 46 11.69 -16.40 -3.37
CA GLY A 46 12.99 -15.87 -2.98
C GLY A 46 12.94 -14.86 -1.83
N ASP A 47 11.76 -14.36 -1.45
CA ASP A 47 11.65 -13.43 -0.33
C ASP A 47 12.06 -14.05 0.99
N THR A 48 12.74 -13.23 1.81
CA THR A 48 13.01 -13.58 3.20
C THR A 48 11.86 -13.15 4.07
N VAL A 49 11.26 -14.11 4.77
CA VAL A 49 10.11 -13.90 5.65
C VAL A 49 10.43 -14.40 7.06
N GLU A 50 9.73 -13.88 8.05
CA GLU A 50 9.72 -14.42 9.40
C GLU A 50 8.39 -15.11 9.66
N VAL A 51 8.46 -16.32 10.19
CA VAL A 51 7.30 -17.17 10.45
C VAL A 51 7.26 -17.56 11.92
N PHE A 52 6.08 -17.51 12.52
CA PHE A 52 5.83 -17.95 13.88
C PHE A 52 5.45 -19.43 13.90
N CYS A 53 6.39 -20.30 14.26
CA CYS A 53 6.18 -21.75 14.32
C CYS A 53 7.05 -22.42 15.38
N ASP A 54 6.76 -23.70 15.64
CA ASP A 54 7.64 -24.55 16.43
C ASP A 54 8.86 -24.92 15.58
N HIS A 55 10.04 -24.68 16.12
CA HIS A 55 11.30 -24.93 15.45
C HIS A 55 12.39 -25.31 16.45
N GLU A 56 13.46 -25.90 15.92
CA GLU A 56 14.64 -26.21 16.70
C GLU A 56 15.55 -24.97 16.82
N LYS A 57 15.92 -24.66 18.06
CA LYS A 57 16.88 -23.61 18.40
C LYS A 57 17.77 -24.11 19.53
N ASN A 58 19.08 -24.13 19.32
CA ASN A 58 20.06 -24.66 20.28
C ASN A 58 19.75 -26.10 20.71
N ASN A 59 19.29 -26.94 19.78
CA ASN A 59 18.90 -28.34 20.02
C ASN A 59 17.63 -28.52 20.90
N ASP A 60 16.95 -27.43 21.24
CA ASP A 60 15.68 -27.44 21.94
C ASP A 60 14.53 -27.07 20.98
N ARG A 61 13.37 -27.70 21.16
CA ARG A 61 12.14 -27.32 20.45
C ARG A 61 11.53 -26.09 21.13
N VAL A 62 11.41 -25.00 20.39
CA VAL A 62 10.84 -23.74 20.86
C VAL A 62 9.76 -23.23 19.90
N ARG A 63 8.78 -22.49 20.42
CA ARG A 63 7.79 -21.79 19.60
C ARG A 63 8.18 -20.32 19.47
N GLY A 64 8.35 -19.83 18.24
CA GLY A 64 8.78 -18.46 18.04
C GLY A 64 8.92 -18.07 16.58
N TRP A 65 9.39 -16.84 16.36
CA TRP A 65 9.69 -16.33 15.03
C TRP A 65 11.02 -16.88 14.53
N ILE A 66 11.01 -17.46 13.32
CA ILE A 66 12.20 -17.94 12.62
C ILE A 66 12.18 -17.45 11.17
N LYS A 67 13.36 -17.19 10.62
CA LYS A 67 13.52 -16.79 9.22
C LYS A 67 13.38 -17.98 8.29
N GLY A 68 12.66 -17.78 7.21
CA GLY A 68 12.55 -18.71 6.10
C GLY A 68 12.60 -17.99 4.76
N ILE A 69 12.66 -18.78 3.69
CA ILE A 69 12.66 -18.28 2.31
C ILE A 69 11.39 -18.77 1.65
N VAL A 70 10.69 -17.88 0.95
CA VAL A 70 9.53 -18.25 0.14
C VAL A 70 10.01 -19.09 -1.05
N VAL A 71 9.53 -20.32 -1.17
CA VAL A 71 9.90 -21.24 -2.26
C VAL A 71 8.79 -21.42 -3.28
N GLN A 72 7.53 -21.21 -2.87
CA GLN A 72 6.38 -21.28 -3.74
C GLN A 72 5.30 -20.30 -3.28
N VAL A 73 4.64 -19.67 -4.24
CA VAL A 73 3.50 -18.79 -4.01
C VAL A 73 2.37 -19.24 -4.92
N ASP A 74 1.24 -19.55 -4.32
CA ASP A 74 -0.02 -19.84 -5.00
C ASP A 74 -1.02 -18.71 -4.72
N ASN A 75 -2.19 -18.75 -5.35
CA ASN A 75 -3.22 -17.70 -5.21
C ASN A 75 -3.79 -17.54 -3.79
N LYS A 76 -3.57 -18.51 -2.89
CA LYS A 76 -4.13 -18.53 -1.53
C LYS A 76 -3.09 -18.79 -0.45
N MET A 77 -2.00 -19.45 -0.80
CA MET A 77 -1.03 -19.99 0.15
C MET A 77 0.39 -19.66 -0.30
N VAL A 78 1.29 -19.64 0.65
CA VAL A 78 2.72 -19.45 0.45
C VAL A 78 3.47 -20.56 1.18
N ALA A 79 4.43 -21.18 0.49
CA ALA A 79 5.30 -22.19 1.05
C ALA A 79 6.62 -21.55 1.46
N VAL A 80 7.00 -21.74 2.71
CA VAL A 80 8.23 -21.21 3.30
C VAL A 80 9.14 -22.35 3.68
N GLN A 81 10.36 -22.33 3.15
CA GLN A 81 11.44 -23.26 3.46
C GLN A 81 12.30 -22.73 4.61
N PHE A 82 12.57 -23.60 5.59
CA PHE A 82 13.44 -23.31 6.73
C PHE A 82 14.77 -24.05 6.64
N ARG A 83 15.79 -23.46 7.28
CA ARG A 83 17.10 -24.09 7.46
C ARG A 83 17.15 -25.00 8.70
N SER A 84 16.43 -24.64 9.75
CA SER A 84 16.31 -25.45 10.97
C SER A 84 15.19 -26.48 10.85
N ASN A 85 15.19 -27.49 11.72
CA ASN A 85 14.05 -28.40 11.86
C ASN A 85 12.83 -27.59 12.33
N VAL A 86 11.68 -27.85 11.72
CA VAL A 86 10.39 -27.26 12.09
C VAL A 86 9.37 -28.35 12.37
N PHE A 87 8.39 -28.01 13.18
CA PHE A 87 7.41 -28.96 13.70
C PHE A 87 5.99 -28.45 13.49
N LEU A 88 5.09 -29.36 13.19
CA LEU A 88 3.65 -29.12 13.20
C LEU A 88 3.13 -28.99 14.64
N THR A 89 1.92 -28.47 14.80
CA THR A 89 1.29 -28.26 16.12
C THR A 89 1.01 -29.55 16.89
N ASP A 90 0.88 -30.66 16.18
CA ASP A 90 0.77 -32.02 16.72
C ASP A 90 2.12 -32.61 17.15
N GLY A 91 3.21 -31.88 16.92
CA GLY A 91 4.58 -32.24 17.31
C GLY A 91 5.36 -33.04 16.29
N TRP A 92 4.80 -33.28 15.10
CA TRP A 92 5.53 -33.96 14.03
C TRP A 92 6.58 -33.06 13.40
N MET A 93 7.80 -33.58 13.28
CA MET A 93 8.87 -32.90 12.55
C MET A 93 8.60 -32.97 11.05
N VAL A 94 8.73 -31.84 10.35
CA VAL A 94 8.55 -31.78 8.90
C VAL A 94 9.86 -32.13 8.19
N PRO A 95 9.95 -33.24 7.45
CA PRO A 95 11.21 -33.72 6.86
C PRO A 95 11.79 -32.73 5.84
N ASP A 96 10.91 -32.11 5.04
CA ASP A 96 11.30 -31.14 4.01
C ASP A 96 11.57 -29.76 4.61
N ARG A 97 11.18 -29.53 5.87
CA ARG A 97 11.25 -28.24 6.56
C ARG A 97 10.52 -27.13 5.79
N ILE A 98 9.42 -27.48 5.13
CA ILE A 98 8.55 -26.54 4.42
C ILE A 98 7.22 -26.45 5.15
N LEU A 99 6.77 -25.24 5.45
CA LEU A 99 5.44 -25.00 5.97
C LEU A 99 4.64 -24.09 5.04
N TRP A 100 3.36 -24.40 4.92
CA TRP A 100 2.41 -23.67 4.09
C TRP A 100 1.57 -22.75 4.95
N TYR A 101 1.48 -21.48 4.57
CA TYR A 101 0.68 -20.47 5.27
C TYR A 101 -0.30 -19.81 4.30
N PRO A 102 -1.52 -19.49 4.75
CA PRO A 102 -2.39 -18.58 4.02
C PRO A 102 -1.72 -17.21 3.85
N LEU A 103 -1.93 -16.55 2.71
CA LEU A 103 -1.40 -15.21 2.44
C LEU A 103 -1.86 -14.16 3.47
N THR A 104 -2.98 -14.41 4.15
CA THR A 104 -3.57 -13.55 5.18
C THR A 104 -3.20 -13.97 6.61
N SER A 105 -2.30 -14.94 6.78
CA SER A 105 -1.94 -15.44 8.11
C SER A 105 -1.14 -14.41 8.91
N GLU A 106 -1.50 -14.20 10.17
CA GLU A 106 -0.72 -13.39 11.11
C GLU A 106 0.59 -14.05 11.53
N HIS A 107 0.78 -15.34 11.20
CA HIS A 107 1.97 -16.11 11.54
C HIS A 107 3.08 -15.98 10.50
N ILE A 108 2.91 -15.18 9.45
CA ILE A 108 3.95 -14.85 8.48
C ILE A 108 4.06 -13.33 8.35
N ARG A 109 5.28 -12.82 8.34
CA ARG A 109 5.55 -11.40 8.10
C ARG A 109 6.73 -11.21 7.15
N PRO A 110 6.67 -10.20 6.26
CA PRO A 110 7.81 -9.85 5.42
C PRO A 110 8.93 -9.30 6.30
N VAL A 111 10.16 -9.73 6.05
CA VAL A 111 11.33 -9.05 6.63
C VAL A 111 11.55 -7.81 5.79
N LEU A 112 11.30 -6.62 6.36
CA LEU A 112 11.64 -5.36 5.69
C LEU A 112 13.15 -5.37 5.41
N ALA A 113 13.52 -5.74 4.19
CA ALA A 113 14.88 -5.60 3.72
C ALA A 113 15.19 -4.11 3.77
N LYS A 114 16.06 -3.69 4.69
CA LYS A 114 16.70 -2.37 4.59
C LYS A 114 17.39 -2.39 3.24
N LYS A 115 16.85 -1.67 2.25
CA LYS A 115 17.47 -1.49 0.93
C LYS A 115 18.90 -0.97 1.17
N SER A 116 19.89 -1.86 1.16
CA SER A 116 21.28 -1.41 1.03
C SER A 116 21.41 -0.93 -0.40
N ALA A 117 21.41 0.39 -0.57
CA ALA A 117 21.80 1.03 -1.82
C ALA A 117 23.22 0.61 -2.17
N ARG A 118 23.37 -0.43 -3.00
CA ARG A 118 24.61 -0.69 -3.74
C ARG A 118 24.29 -1.33 -5.09
N GLN A 119 23.77 -0.49 -5.98
CA GLN A 119 24.02 -0.65 -7.41
C GLN A 119 25.27 0.18 -7.71
N GLU A 120 26.44 -0.46 -7.70
CA GLU A 120 27.59 0.07 -8.42
C GLU A 120 27.58 -0.55 -9.81
N ILE A 121 27.39 0.34 -10.78
CA ILE A 121 27.38 0.08 -12.21
C ILE A 121 28.81 -0.31 -12.59
N ILE A 122 29.05 -1.57 -12.96
CA ILE A 122 30.33 -1.95 -13.55
C ILE A 122 30.26 -1.63 -15.04
N ASN A 123 30.83 -0.49 -15.42
CA ASN A 123 31.31 -0.25 -16.78
C ASN A 123 32.77 -0.74 -16.85
N TYR A 124 33.05 -1.63 -17.80
CA TYR A 124 34.33 -1.73 -18.50
C TYR A 124 34.06 -2.15 -19.94
#